data_AF-A0A6A1PZT0-F1
#
_entry.id   AF-A0A6A1PZT0-F1
#
_cell.length_a   1.000
_cell.length_b   1.000
_cell.length_c   1.000
_cell.angle_alpha   90.00
_cell.angle_beta   90.00
_cell.angle_gamma   90.00
#
_symmetry.space_group_name_H-M   'P 1'
#
loop_
_entity.id
_entity.type
_entity.pdbx_description
1 polymer ?
#
loop_
_entity_poly.entity_id
_entity_poly.type
_entity_poly.pdbx_seq_one_letter_code
_entity_poly.pdbx_strand_id
1 'polypeptide(L)'
;MIVLALVRIGHGRGEGHPPLADFSGVRNLFGVCVYSFMCQHSLPSLVTPVSSKRHLTRLVFLDYGGTYPWVVDRVVFPTITLLPPVLVAFCTHDLESLVGITGAYAGTGIQYVIPAFLVYLCRKDSQLAFGYGTVNKHGSPFRHTFWVGFVLLWAFSCFFFVTANIVLSETKL
;
A
#
# COMPACT_ATOMS: atom_id res chain seq x y z
N MET A 1 4.13 21.78 8.38
CA MET A 1 4.12 22.15 6.94
C MET A 1 2.70 22.40 6.44
N ILE A 2 1.80 21.41 6.41
CA ILE A 2 0.42 21.57 5.91
C ILE A 2 -0.40 22.62 6.69
N VAL A 3 -0.34 22.61 8.03
CA VAL A 3 -1.12 23.55 8.87
C VAL A 3 -0.75 25.01 8.61
N LEU A 4 0.54 25.32 8.49
CA LEU A 4 1.01 26.68 8.20
C LEU A 4 0.64 27.13 6.78
N ALA A 5 0.67 26.21 5.80
CA ALA A 5 0.21 26.50 4.45
C ALA A 5 -1.29 26.82 4.42
N LEU A 6 -2.12 26.04 5.13
CA LEU A 6 -3.56 26.29 5.26
C LEU A 6 -3.86 27.64 5.93
N VAL A 7 -3.16 27.97 7.01
CA VAL A 7 -3.31 29.27 7.68
C VAL A 7 -2.91 30.43 6.76
N ARG A 8 -1.85 30.27 5.97
CA ARG A 8 -1.36 31.31 5.05
C ARG A 8 -2.28 31.53 3.85
N ILE A 9 -2.88 30.46 3.31
CA ILE A 9 -3.93 30.52 2.28
C ILE A 9 -5.20 31.14 2.85
N GLY A 10 -5.62 30.75 4.06
CA GLY A 10 -6.79 31.30 4.74
C GLY A 10 -6.69 32.80 5.04
N HIS A 11 -5.47 33.32 5.26
CA HIS A 11 -5.19 34.75 5.40
C HIS A 11 -5.03 35.50 4.06
N GLY A 12 -5.26 34.86 2.92
CA GLY A 12 -5.14 35.48 1.60
C GLY A 12 -3.71 35.83 1.18
N ARG A 13 -2.69 35.27 1.85
CA ARG A 13 -1.26 35.46 1.56
C ARG A 13 -0.65 34.30 0.77
N GLY A 14 -1.47 33.62 -0.04
CA GLY A 14 -1.02 32.54 -0.92
C GLY A 14 -0.36 33.13 -2.16
N GLU A 15 0.96 33.10 -2.23
CA GLU A 15 1.73 33.68 -3.35
C GLU A 15 1.86 32.73 -4.56
N GLY A 16 0.78 32.04 -4.93
CA GLY A 16 0.80 31.09 -6.04
C GLY A 16 -0.46 31.15 -6.88
N HIS A 17 -0.29 31.26 -8.20
CA HIS A 17 -1.32 31.02 -9.21
C HIS A 17 -1.03 29.66 -9.88
N PRO A 18 -1.30 28.52 -9.22
CA PRO A 18 -1.01 27.24 -9.83
C PRO A 18 -1.93 27.01 -11.04
N PRO A 19 -1.43 26.37 -12.12
CA PRO A 19 -2.29 25.92 -13.21
C PRO A 19 -3.39 25.00 -12.68
N LEU A 20 -4.63 25.20 -13.14
CA LEU A 20 -5.82 24.51 -12.63
C LEU A 20 -5.80 22.98 -12.85
N ALA A 21 -5.05 22.51 -13.85
CA ALA A 21 -4.86 21.10 -14.12
C ALA A 21 -3.52 20.90 -14.85
N ASP A 22 -2.63 20.13 -14.23
CA ASP A 22 -1.43 19.61 -14.89
C ASP A 22 -1.55 18.09 -15.03
N PHE A 23 -1.71 17.63 -16.25
CA PHE A 23 -1.77 16.20 -16.57
C PHE A 23 -0.44 15.48 -16.28
N SER A 24 0.66 16.22 -16.10
CA SER A 24 1.94 15.64 -15.68
C SER A 24 1.85 14.97 -14.31
N GLY A 25 1.08 15.55 -13.38
CA GLY A 25 0.95 15.08 -11.99
C GLY A 25 0.05 13.87 -11.79
N VAL A 26 -0.79 13.52 -12.78
CA VAL A 26 -1.71 12.37 -12.70
C VAL A 26 -0.96 11.06 -12.45
N ARG A 27 0.22 10.90 -13.05
CA ARG A 27 1.02 9.68 -12.89
C ARG A 27 1.63 9.55 -11.50
N ASN A 28 2.02 10.66 -10.88
CA ASN A 28 2.51 10.68 -9.51
C ASN A 28 1.36 10.44 -8.52
N LEU A 29 0.18 11.01 -8.81
CA LEU A 29 -1.04 10.80 -8.03
C LEU A 29 -1.40 9.31 -7.92
N PHE A 30 -1.27 8.52 -9.00
CA PHE A 30 -1.52 7.08 -8.95
C PHE A 30 -0.59 6.35 -7.96
N GLY A 31 0.71 6.66 -7.96
CA GLY A 31 1.67 6.06 -7.03
C GLY A 31 1.36 6.43 -5.57
N VAL A 32 1.09 7.71 -5.30
CA VAL A 32 0.72 8.21 -3.97
C VAL A 32 -0.61 7.61 -3.49
N CYS A 33 -1.59 7.43 -4.37
CA CYS A 33 -2.87 6.80 -4.05
C CYS A 33 -2.72 5.33 -3.65
N VAL A 34 -1.97 4.53 -4.43
CA VAL A 34 -1.71 3.12 -4.11
C VAL A 34 -0.93 3.01 -2.80
N TYR A 35 0.09 3.83 -2.61
CA TYR A 35 0.86 3.86 -1.37
C TYR A 35 -0.01 4.26 -0.16
N SER A 36 -0.85 5.29 -0.31
CA SER A 36 -1.79 5.72 0.74
C SER A 36 -2.79 4.63 1.10
N PHE A 37 -3.28 3.88 0.11
CA PHE A 37 -4.17 2.74 0.33
C PHE A 37 -3.45 1.60 1.09
N MET A 38 -2.19 1.27 0.76
CA MET A 38 -1.37 0.36 1.57
C MET A 38 -1.29 0.84 3.03
N CYS A 39 -0.92 2.12 3.26
CA CYS A 39 -0.82 2.68 4.60
C CYS A 39 -2.16 2.68 5.35
N GLN A 40 -3.26 2.97 4.66
CA GLN A 40 -4.62 2.94 5.23
C GLN A 40 -5.07 1.53 5.60
N HIS A 41 -4.49 0.47 5.02
CA HIS A 41 -4.74 -0.91 5.44
C HIS A 41 -3.84 -1.35 6.60
N SER A 42 -2.66 -0.76 6.75
CA SER A 42 -1.81 -0.97 7.92
C SER A 42 -2.34 -0.29 9.18
N LEU A 43 -3.04 0.85 9.04
CA LEU A 43 -3.64 1.58 10.15
C LEU A 43 -4.68 0.77 10.95
N PRO A 44 -5.65 0.06 10.32
CA PRO A 44 -6.57 -0.83 11.01
C PRO A 44 -5.85 -1.90 11.82
N SER A 45 -4.80 -2.53 11.28
CA SER A 45 -4.01 -3.55 11.99
C SER A 45 -3.20 -2.98 13.16
N LEU A 46 -2.85 -1.69 13.13
CA LEU A 46 -2.22 -0.98 14.24
C LEU A 46 -3.24 -0.45 15.27
N VAL A 47 -4.43 -0.07 14.84
CA VAL A 47 -5.48 0.56 15.68
C VAL A 47 -6.40 -0.49 16.35
N THR A 48 -6.73 -1.58 15.66
CA THR A 48 -7.54 -2.68 16.23
C THR A 48 -6.95 -3.29 17.50
N PRO A 49 -5.63 -3.56 17.61
CA PRO A 49 -5.07 -4.00 18.89
C PRO A 49 -5.13 -2.89 19.96
N VAL A 50 -5.04 -1.61 19.59
CA VAL A 50 -5.02 -0.47 20.54
C VAL A 50 -6.40 -0.14 21.14
N SER A 51 -7.49 -0.55 20.49
CA SER A 51 -8.86 -0.33 20.99
C SER A 51 -9.17 -1.15 22.26
N SER A 52 -8.56 -2.33 22.42
CA SER A 52 -8.74 -3.24 23.56
C SER A 52 -7.50 -3.27 24.47
N LYS A 53 -7.27 -2.20 25.24
CA LYS A 53 -6.05 -2.06 26.08
C LYS A 53 -5.90 -3.09 27.21
N ARG A 54 -6.98 -3.73 27.67
CA ARG A 54 -6.97 -4.55 28.89
C ARG A 54 -6.47 -5.99 28.69
N HIS A 55 -6.67 -6.54 27.49
CA HIS A 55 -6.25 -7.90 27.15
C HIS A 55 -5.01 -7.94 26.25
N LEU A 56 -4.71 -6.85 25.52
CA LEU A 56 -3.51 -6.75 24.68
C LEU A 56 -2.23 -6.86 25.51
N THR A 57 -2.16 -6.18 26.67
CA THR A 57 -0.99 -6.30 27.55
C THR A 57 -0.84 -7.73 28.07
N ARG A 58 -1.92 -8.46 28.35
CA ARG A 58 -1.81 -9.88 28.75
C ARG A 58 -1.38 -10.76 27.59
N LEU A 59 -1.97 -10.62 26.41
CA LEU A 59 -1.63 -11.41 25.21
C LEU A 59 -0.20 -11.14 24.74
N VAL A 60 0.22 -9.88 24.67
CA VAL A 60 1.59 -9.48 24.34
C VAL A 60 2.58 -9.94 25.40
N PHE A 61 2.26 -9.87 26.70
CA PHE A 61 3.14 -10.42 27.74
C PHE A 61 3.18 -11.97 27.75
N LEU A 62 2.11 -12.65 27.32
CA LEU A 62 2.09 -14.12 27.19
C LEU A 62 2.88 -14.60 25.97
N ASP A 63 2.86 -13.85 24.87
CA ASP A 63 3.57 -14.15 23.62
C ASP A 63 5.03 -13.65 23.64
N TYR A 64 5.32 -12.55 24.35
CA TYR A 64 6.67 -12.11 24.76
C TYR A 64 7.46 -13.23 25.46
N GLY A 65 6.78 -13.91 26.39
CA GLY A 65 7.38 -14.49 27.59
C GLY A 65 8.38 -15.62 27.37
N GLY A 66 8.52 -16.15 26.16
CA GLY A 66 9.46 -17.24 25.85
C GLY A 66 10.55 -16.89 24.83
N THR A 67 10.48 -15.72 24.20
CA THR A 67 11.08 -15.54 22.86
C THR A 67 12.25 -14.55 22.84
N TYR A 68 12.20 -13.46 23.61
CA TYR A 68 13.18 -12.36 23.53
C TYR A 68 13.53 -11.75 24.90
N PRO A 69 14.74 -11.19 25.09
CA PRO A 69 14.94 -10.16 26.10
C PRO A 69 14.06 -8.95 25.76
N TRP A 70 13.40 -8.37 26.76
CA TRP A 70 12.51 -7.21 26.60
C TRP A 70 13.11 -6.04 25.81
N VAL A 71 14.43 -5.84 25.89
CA VAL A 71 15.14 -4.79 25.14
C VAL A 71 15.15 -5.06 23.63
N VAL A 72 15.24 -6.34 23.24
CA VAL A 72 15.31 -6.74 21.82
C VAL A 72 13.96 -6.53 21.14
N ASP A 73 12.87 -6.97 21.78
CA ASP A 73 11.48 -6.66 21.42
C ASP A 73 11.31 -5.18 21.06
N ARG A 74 11.57 -4.34 22.06
CA ARG A 74 11.04 -2.98 22.10
C ARG A 74 11.94 -1.93 21.47
N VAL A 75 13.23 -2.21 21.44
CA VAL A 75 14.25 -1.25 21.00
C VAL A 75 14.94 -1.76 19.75
N VAL A 76 15.42 -3.01 19.75
CA VAL A 76 16.27 -3.50 18.64
C VAL A 76 15.45 -3.71 17.36
N PHE A 77 14.30 -4.40 17.42
CA PHE A 77 13.50 -4.64 16.20
C PHE A 77 12.95 -3.36 15.56
N PRO A 78 12.37 -2.41 16.31
CA PRO A 78 11.90 -1.16 15.73
C PRO A 78 13.04 -0.32 15.16
N THR A 79 14.19 -0.28 15.86
CA THR A 79 15.35 0.49 15.40
C THR A 79 15.91 -0.09 14.10
N ILE A 80 16.10 -1.42 14.02
CA ILE A 80 16.57 -2.08 12.79
C ILE A 80 15.56 -1.89 11.64
N THR A 81 14.26 -1.82 11.92
CA THR A 81 13.23 -1.60 10.90
C THR A 81 13.21 -0.15 10.39
N LEU A 82 13.48 0.83 11.27
CA LEU A 82 13.50 2.25 10.93
C LEU A 82 14.82 2.71 10.30
N LEU A 83 15.93 2.05 10.61
CA LEU A 83 17.27 2.45 10.16
C LEU A 83 17.41 2.47 8.62
N PRO A 84 16.95 1.47 7.84
CA PRO A 84 17.11 1.48 6.39
C PRO A 84 16.34 2.63 5.71
N PRO A 85 15.05 2.88 6.00
CA PRO A 85 14.34 4.05 5.45
C PRO A 85 15.01 5.38 5.79
N VAL A 86 15.54 5.51 7.01
CA VAL A 86 16.21 6.72 7.47
C VAL A 86 17.55 6.93 6.75
N LEU A 87 18.37 5.90 6.61
CA LEU A 87 19.63 5.99 5.86
C LEU A 87 19.40 6.32 4.39
N VAL A 88 18.39 5.68 3.77
CA VAL A 88 17.98 5.97 2.40
C VAL A 88 17.51 7.42 2.27
N ALA A 89 16.78 7.95 3.26
CA ALA A 89 16.36 9.35 3.27
C ALA A 89 17.52 10.36 3.33
N PHE A 90 18.63 10.01 3.97
CA PHE A 90 19.82 10.87 4.01
C PHE A 90 20.69 10.75 2.75
N CYS A 91 20.70 9.58 2.10
CA CYS A 91 21.53 9.32 0.91
C CYS A 91 20.84 9.63 -0.42
N THR A 92 19.50 9.60 -0.49
CA THR A 92 18.74 9.80 -1.73
C THR A 92 18.14 11.20 -1.78
N HIS A 93 18.48 11.97 -2.82
CA HIS A 93 17.95 13.33 -3.01
C HIS A 93 16.50 13.36 -3.53
N ASP A 94 15.99 12.23 -4.07
CA ASP A 94 14.64 12.11 -4.63
C ASP A 94 13.83 10.99 -3.97
N LEU A 95 13.51 11.17 -2.68
CA LEU A 95 12.69 10.22 -1.90
C LEU A 95 11.33 9.93 -2.54
N GLU A 96 10.78 10.91 -3.24
CA GLU A 96 9.49 10.80 -3.93
C GLU A 96 9.54 9.78 -5.08
N SER A 97 10.61 9.79 -5.88
CA SER A 97 10.79 8.82 -6.97
C SER A 97 11.00 7.41 -6.40
N LEU A 98 11.86 7.27 -5.38
CA LEU A 98 12.17 5.96 -4.81
C LEU A 98 10.97 5.32 -4.11
N VAL A 99 10.23 6.07 -3.30
CA VAL A 99 8.98 5.59 -2.67
C VAL A 99 7.88 5.40 -3.70
N GLY A 100 7.82 6.23 -4.73
CA GLY A 100 6.88 6.09 -5.84
C GLY A 100 7.08 4.79 -6.62
N ILE A 101 8.32 4.45 -6.98
CA ILE A 101 8.69 3.21 -7.66
C ILE A 101 8.38 2.01 -6.76
N THR A 102 8.93 1.98 -5.55
CA THR A 102 8.78 0.83 -4.65
C THR A 102 7.33 0.63 -4.22
N GLY A 103 6.61 1.71 -3.88
CA GLY A 103 5.21 1.68 -3.51
C GLY A 103 4.29 1.28 -4.66
N ALA A 104 4.51 1.78 -5.87
CA ALA A 104 3.65 1.47 -7.01
C ALA A 104 3.88 0.05 -7.56
N TYR A 105 5.15 -0.37 -7.75
CA TYR A 105 5.44 -1.70 -8.29
C TYR A 105 5.16 -2.82 -7.28
N ALA A 106 5.68 -2.71 -6.06
CA ALA A 106 5.43 -3.73 -5.03
C ALA A 106 3.96 -3.72 -4.57
N GLY A 107 3.35 -2.53 -4.44
CA GLY A 107 1.95 -2.39 -4.07
C GLY A 107 1.00 -2.97 -5.11
N THR A 108 1.22 -2.69 -6.41
CA THR A 108 0.42 -3.29 -7.49
C THR A 108 0.52 -4.82 -7.49
N GLY A 109 1.72 -5.35 -7.26
CA GLY A 109 1.94 -6.79 -7.12
C GLY A 109 1.14 -7.37 -5.96
N ILE A 110 1.35 -6.84 -4.75
CA ILE A 110 0.79 -7.42 -3.52
C ILE A 110 -0.73 -7.20 -3.40
N GLN A 111 -1.27 -6.07 -3.84
CA GLN A 111 -2.68 -5.72 -3.65
C GLN A 111 -3.59 -6.05 -4.83
N TYR A 112 -3.06 -6.18 -6.05
CA TYR A 112 -3.87 -6.54 -7.23
C TYR A 112 -3.49 -7.90 -7.81
N VAL A 113 -2.21 -8.15 -8.04
CA VAL A 113 -1.76 -9.37 -8.75
C VAL A 113 -1.91 -10.61 -7.87
N ILE A 114 -1.37 -10.61 -6.65
CA ILE A 114 -1.44 -11.77 -5.74
C ILE A 114 -2.89 -12.18 -5.43
N PRO A 115 -3.80 -11.27 -5.01
CA PRO A 115 -5.17 -11.64 -4.68
C PRO A 115 -5.94 -12.16 -5.91
N ALA A 116 -5.68 -11.59 -7.10
CA ALA A 116 -6.30 -12.06 -8.34
C ALA A 116 -5.90 -13.50 -8.66
N PHE A 117 -4.61 -13.84 -8.55
CA PHE A 117 -4.14 -15.21 -8.76
C PHE A 117 -4.63 -16.17 -7.67
N LEU A 118 -4.64 -15.75 -6.41
CA LEU A 118 -5.14 -16.57 -5.31
C LEU A 118 -6.62 -16.92 -5.53
N VAL A 119 -7.45 -15.93 -5.87
CA VAL A 119 -8.87 -16.15 -6.19
C VAL A 119 -9.03 -17.08 -7.40
N TYR A 120 -8.20 -16.93 -8.44
CA TYR A 120 -8.23 -17.80 -9.61
C TYR A 120 -7.90 -19.27 -9.25
N LEU A 121 -6.80 -19.48 -8.52
CA LEU A 121 -6.35 -20.80 -8.09
C LEU A 121 -7.36 -21.44 -7.14
N CYS A 122 -7.85 -20.71 -6.13
CA CYS A 122 -8.87 -21.23 -5.20
C CYS A 122 -10.17 -21.60 -5.91
N ARG A 123 -10.58 -20.86 -6.95
CA ARG A 123 -11.75 -21.24 -7.76
C ARG A 123 -11.51 -22.54 -8.52
N LYS A 124 -10.33 -22.68 -9.14
CA LYS A 124 -9.96 -23.91 -9.86
C LYS A 124 -9.87 -25.11 -8.92
N ASP A 125 -9.23 -24.93 -7.76
CA ASP A 125 -9.06 -25.95 -6.73
C ASP A 125 -10.39 -26.36 -6.09
N SER A 126 -11.27 -25.40 -5.79
CA SER A 126 -12.62 -25.69 -5.28
C SER A 126 -13.46 -26.49 -6.27
N GLN A 127 -13.33 -26.24 -7.59
CA GLN A 127 -14.02 -27.03 -8.61
C GLN A 127 -13.47 -28.45 -8.71
N LEU A 128 -12.16 -28.63 -8.52
CA LEU A 128 -11.51 -29.94 -8.51
C LEU A 128 -11.86 -30.76 -7.26
N ALA A 129 -11.91 -30.12 -6.08
CA ALA A 129 -12.16 -30.79 -4.80
C ALA A 129 -13.65 -31.13 -4.56
N PHE A 130 -14.58 -30.26 -4.98
CA PHE A 130 -16.02 -30.45 -4.74
C PHE A 130 -16.80 -31.01 -5.94
N GLY A 131 -16.14 -31.21 -7.09
CA GLY A 131 -16.77 -31.69 -8.33
C GLY A 131 -17.43 -30.58 -9.15
N TYR A 132 -17.39 -30.74 -10.49
CA TYR A 132 -17.79 -29.73 -11.48
C TYR A 132 -19.33 -29.56 -11.59
N GLY A 133 -20.00 -29.24 -10.48
CA GLY A 133 -21.45 -29.03 -10.42
C GLY A 133 -21.99 -28.36 -9.15
N THR A 134 -21.22 -28.30 -8.05
CA THR A 134 -21.74 -27.78 -6.77
C THR A 134 -21.94 -26.26 -6.81
N VAL A 135 -23.19 -25.81 -6.74
CA VAL A 135 -23.54 -24.39 -6.66
C VAL A 135 -23.21 -23.87 -5.26
N ASN A 136 -22.23 -22.99 -5.17
CA ASN A 136 -21.84 -22.36 -3.90
C ASN A 136 -23.00 -21.48 -3.40
N LYS A 137 -23.66 -21.92 -2.32
CA LYS A 137 -24.80 -21.22 -1.68
C LYS A 137 -24.44 -19.81 -1.17
N HIS A 138 -23.16 -19.55 -0.89
CA HIS A 138 -22.63 -18.24 -0.47
C HIS A 138 -21.80 -17.56 -1.56
N GLY A 139 -22.11 -17.85 -2.84
CA GLY A 139 -21.39 -17.28 -3.98
C GLY A 139 -21.49 -15.76 -4.03
N SER A 140 -20.34 -15.08 -4.01
CA SER A 140 -20.26 -13.64 -4.23
C SER A 140 -20.73 -13.24 -5.64
N PRO A 141 -21.32 -12.03 -5.82
CA PRO A 141 -21.70 -11.49 -7.13
C PRO A 141 -20.51 -11.40 -8.10
N PHE A 142 -19.27 -11.44 -7.61
CA PHE A 142 -18.04 -11.45 -8.41
C PHE A 142 -17.62 -12.85 -8.91
N ARG A 143 -18.55 -13.81 -9.02
CA ARG A 143 -18.27 -15.23 -9.36
C ARG A 143 -17.57 -15.43 -10.70
N HIS A 144 -17.78 -14.53 -11.66
CA HIS A 144 -17.21 -14.67 -13.01
C HIS A 144 -15.69 -14.47 -13.01
N THR A 145 -14.99 -15.29 -13.80
CA THR A 145 -13.54 -15.15 -14.04
C THR A 145 -13.19 -13.83 -14.75
N PHE A 146 -14.18 -13.20 -15.40
CA PHE A 146 -14.07 -11.85 -15.97
C PHE A 146 -13.48 -10.84 -14.98
N TRP A 147 -13.91 -10.86 -13.72
CA TRP A 147 -13.41 -9.93 -12.70
C TRP A 147 -11.92 -10.12 -12.39
N VAL A 148 -11.41 -11.35 -12.44
CA VAL A 148 -9.98 -11.63 -12.29
C VAL A 148 -9.21 -11.02 -13.46
N GLY A 149 -9.70 -11.22 -14.69
CA GLY A 149 -9.09 -10.63 -15.88
C GLY A 149 -9.10 -9.09 -15.86
N PHE A 150 -10.21 -8.50 -15.41
CA PHE A 150 -10.34 -7.05 -15.25
C PHE A 150 -9.33 -6.48 -14.25
N VAL A 151 -9.15 -7.12 -13.08
CA VAL A 151 -8.17 -6.69 -12.07
C VAL A 151 -6.74 -6.82 -12.60
N LEU A 152 -6.42 -7.89 -13.33
CA LEU A 152 -5.11 -8.06 -13.96
C LEU A 152 -4.84 -7.02 -15.06
N LEU A 153 -5.84 -6.70 -15.88
CA LEU A 153 -5.75 -5.65 -16.89
C LEU A 153 -5.54 -4.27 -16.27
N TRP A 154 -6.26 -3.99 -15.18
CA TRP A 154 -6.09 -2.77 -14.39
C TRP A 154 -4.68 -2.69 -13.79
N ALA A 155 -4.20 -3.77 -13.19
CA ALA A 155 -2.84 -3.85 -12.66
C ALA A 155 -1.78 -3.59 -13.76
N PHE A 156 -1.97 -4.17 -14.95
CA PHE A 156 -1.09 -3.94 -16.09
C PHE A 156 -1.11 -2.47 -16.55
N SER A 157 -2.29 -1.85 -16.59
CA SER A 157 -2.42 -0.42 -16.93
C SER A 157 -1.70 0.46 -15.91
N CYS A 158 -1.84 0.18 -14.61
CA CYS A 158 -1.09 0.88 -13.56
C CYS A 158 0.42 0.71 -13.74
N PHE A 159 0.90 -0.50 -14.04
CA PHE A 159 2.31 -0.76 -14.31
C PHE A 159 2.83 0.05 -15.50
N PHE A 160 2.05 0.11 -16.59
CA PHE A 160 2.40 0.89 -17.78
C PHE A 160 2.48 2.40 -17.49
N PHE A 161 1.48 2.96 -16.80
CA PHE A 161 1.48 4.38 -16.45
C PHE A 161 2.63 4.77 -15.51
N VAL A 162 2.97 3.92 -14.55
CA VAL A 162 4.11 4.13 -13.64
C VAL A 162 5.43 4.04 -14.41
N THR A 163 5.58 3.05 -15.29
CA THR A 163 6.78 2.90 -16.12
C THR A 163 6.95 4.09 -17.06
N ALA A 164 5.87 4.54 -17.71
CA ALA A 164 5.87 5.76 -18.50
C ALA A 164 6.21 7.01 -17.67
N ASN A 165 5.82 7.06 -16.39
CA ASN A 165 6.20 8.14 -15.48
C ASN A 165 7.71 8.23 -15.30
N ILE A 166 8.35 7.10 -15.02
CA ILE A 166 9.79 7.03 -14.77
C ILE A 166 10.56 7.43 -16.02
N VAL A 167 10.23 6.81 -17.16
CA VAL A 167 10.91 7.09 -18.44
C VAL A 167 10.79 8.56 -18.83
N LEU A 168 9.59 9.15 -18.72
CA LEU A 168 9.36 10.55 -19.07
C LEU A 168 9.98 11.53 -18.05
N SER A 169 10.05 11.16 -16.77
CA SER A 169 10.73 11.96 -15.75
C SER A 169 12.24 11.96 -15.96
N GLU A 170 12.84 10.82 -16.32
CA GLU A 170 14.27 10.78 -16.63
C GLU A 170 14.64 11.55 -17.91
N THR A 171 13.76 11.59 -18.92
CA THR A 171 14.02 12.39 -20.14
C THR A 171 13.88 13.90 -19.96
N LYS A 172 13.37 14.39 -18.82
CA LYS A 172 13.21 15.83 -18.53
C LYS A 172 14.34 16.40 -17.65
N LEU A 173 15.31 15.58 -17.27
CA LEU A 173 16.58 15.97 -16.66
C LEU A 173 17.62 16.26 -17.74
#